data_AF-A0A8K0XIN0-F1
#
_entry.id   AF-A0A8K0XIN0-F1
#
_cell.length_a   1.000
_cell.length_b   1.000
_cell.length_c   1.000
_cell.angle_alpha   90.00
_cell.angle_beta   90.00
_cell.angle_gamma   90.00
#
_symmetry.space_group_name_H-M   'P 1'
#
loop_
_entity.id
_entity.type
_entity.pdbx_description
1 polymer ?
#
loop_
_entity_poly.entity_id
_entity_poly.type
_entity_poly.pdbx_seq_one_letter_code
_entity_poly.pdbx_strand_id
1 'polypeptide(L)'
;MGNTSRSVSPSTLKIPKPDHFDGDKKKFMEWYQHIQMYWTFNRGASDKQKVLITCQLMKDGPAGSWSDAYCMRELLKSEHDPSRFSWKDFVEELKTIYGPLNIFGDAQA
;
A
#
# COMPACT_ATOMS: atom_id res chain seq x y z
N MET A 1 -49.49 17.24 -10.89
CA MET A 1 -49.10 15.92 -10.33
C MET A 1 -47.83 15.45 -11.04
N GLY A 2 -46.82 15.01 -10.29
CA GLY A 2 -45.67 14.27 -10.84
C GLY A 2 -44.29 14.89 -10.57
N ASN A 3 -43.85 14.96 -9.31
CA ASN A 3 -42.44 15.14 -8.99
C ASN A 3 -41.71 13.82 -9.22
N THR A 4 -40.94 13.69 -10.30
CA THR A 4 -39.97 12.59 -10.44
C THR A 4 -38.74 12.90 -9.60
N SER A 5 -38.75 12.42 -8.36
CA SER A 5 -37.54 12.26 -7.55
C SER A 5 -36.61 11.26 -8.25
N ARG A 6 -35.57 11.76 -8.90
CA ARG A 6 -34.48 10.94 -9.44
C ARG A 6 -33.73 10.37 -8.23
N SER A 7 -33.97 9.10 -7.91
CA SER A 7 -33.15 8.35 -6.96
C SER A 7 -31.75 8.25 -7.55
N VAL A 8 -30.83 9.10 -7.07
CA VAL A 8 -29.41 8.98 -7.38
C VAL A 8 -28.89 7.87 -6.47
N SER A 9 -28.86 6.64 -6.97
CA SER A 9 -28.11 5.57 -6.32
C SER A 9 -26.67 6.05 -6.10
N PRO A 10 -26.07 5.90 -4.91
CA PRO A 10 -24.72 6.36 -4.67
C PRO A 10 -23.80 5.64 -5.65
N SER A 11 -23.33 6.38 -6.64
CA SER A 11 -22.29 5.92 -7.56
C SER A 11 -21.09 5.58 -6.70
N THR A 12 -20.82 4.28 -6.58
CA THR A 12 -19.62 3.75 -5.92
C THR A 12 -18.44 4.35 -6.67
N LEU A 13 -17.81 5.39 -6.11
CA LEU A 13 -16.61 6.01 -6.64
C LEU A 13 -15.52 4.93 -6.70
N LYS A 14 -15.31 4.37 -7.90
CA LYS A 14 -14.24 3.40 -8.15
C LYS A 14 -12.97 4.18 -8.46
N ILE A 15 -12.06 4.24 -7.49
CA ILE A 15 -10.70 4.73 -7.73
C ILE A 15 -9.93 3.67 -8.52
N PRO A 16 -9.18 4.05 -9.58
CA PRO A 16 -8.34 3.12 -10.31
C PRO A 16 -7.26 2.53 -9.41
N LYS A 17 -6.80 1.31 -9.73
CA LYS A 17 -5.66 0.71 -9.03
C LYS A 17 -4.42 1.61 -9.25
N PRO A 18 -3.61 1.88 -8.22
CA PRO A 18 -2.36 2.61 -8.38
C PRO A 18 -1.41 1.90 -9.34
N ASP A 19 -0.50 2.67 -9.94
CA ASP A 19 0.52 2.16 -10.87
C ASP A 19 1.54 1.24 -10.18
N HIS A 20 2.35 0.59 -11.01
CA HIS A 20 3.48 -0.21 -10.55
C HIS A 20 4.60 0.68 -10.00
N PHE A 21 5.34 0.15 -9.02
CA PHE A 21 6.53 0.77 -8.45
C PHE A 21 7.73 -0.14 -8.66
N ASP A 22 8.77 0.40 -9.32
CA ASP A 22 10.00 -0.33 -9.67
C ASP A 22 11.09 -0.21 -8.59
N GLY A 23 10.92 0.67 -7.61
CA GLY A 23 11.93 0.95 -6.58
C GLY A 23 12.62 2.31 -6.73
N ASP A 24 12.25 3.14 -7.71
CA ASP A 24 12.77 4.50 -7.85
C ASP A 24 12.33 5.39 -6.66
N LYS A 25 13.24 5.61 -5.72
CA LYS A 25 12.98 6.42 -4.51
C LYS A 25 12.45 7.83 -4.82
N LYS A 26 12.73 8.40 -6.00
CA LYS A 26 12.20 9.72 -6.40
C LYS A 26 10.69 9.70 -6.61
N LYS A 27 10.13 8.56 -7.03
CA LYS A 27 8.70 8.36 -7.29
C LYS A 27 7.95 7.79 -6.09
N PHE A 28 8.67 7.34 -5.06
CA PHE A 28 8.07 6.63 -3.93
C PHE A 28 6.96 7.42 -3.23
N MET A 29 7.18 8.71 -2.95
CA MET A 29 6.21 9.52 -2.20
C MET A 29 4.89 9.70 -2.96
N GLU A 30 4.95 9.98 -4.27
CA GLU A 30 3.78 10.11 -5.14
C GLU A 30 3.03 8.76 -5.23
N TRP A 31 3.77 7.69 -5.53
CA TRP A 31 3.19 6.35 -5.62
C TRP A 31 2.54 5.92 -4.29
N TYR A 32 3.22 6.13 -3.16
CA TYR A 32 2.72 5.79 -1.84
C TYR A 32 1.46 6.59 -1.48
N GLN A 33 1.37 7.87 -1.86
CA GLN A 33 0.14 8.65 -1.71
C GLN A 33 -1.03 8.01 -2.47
N HIS A 34 -0.82 7.55 -3.71
CA HIS A 34 -1.84 6.85 -4.48
C HIS A 34 -2.27 5.53 -3.81
N ILE A 35 -1.34 4.78 -3.22
CA ILE A 35 -1.64 3.58 -2.42
C ILE A 35 -2.52 3.93 -1.20
N GLN A 36 -2.21 4.99 -0.46
CA GLN A 36 -3.02 5.42 0.68
C GLN A 36 -4.43 5.85 0.25
N MET A 37 -4.55 6.60 -0.85
CA MET A 37 -5.85 6.99 -1.41
C MET A 37 -6.66 5.75 -1.81
N TYR A 38 -6.05 4.80 -2.51
CA TYR A 38 -6.72 3.56 -2.91
C TYR A 38 -7.29 2.81 -1.69
N TRP A 39 -6.51 2.63 -0.62
CA TRP A 39 -7.02 1.95 0.58
C TRP A 39 -8.03 2.77 1.39
N THR A 40 -7.99 4.10 1.31
CA THR A 40 -8.98 4.98 1.94
C THR A 40 -10.38 4.79 1.34
N PHE A 41 -10.46 4.47 0.06
CA PHE A 41 -11.70 4.16 -0.64
C PHE A 41 -12.09 2.68 -0.56
N ASN A 42 -11.12 1.78 -0.32
CA ASN A 42 -11.32 0.34 -0.17
C ASN A 42 -11.22 -0.10 1.31
N ARG A 43 -11.98 0.56 2.21
CA ARG A 43 -11.86 0.39 3.67
C ARG A 43 -12.13 -1.02 4.19
N GLY A 44 -12.84 -1.85 3.44
CA GLY A 44 -13.14 -3.23 3.81
C GLY A 44 -11.98 -4.22 3.63
N ALA A 45 -10.86 -3.79 3.04
CA ALA A 45 -9.70 -4.65 2.83
C ALA A 45 -8.99 -4.98 4.14
N SER A 46 -8.71 -6.26 4.37
CA SER A 46 -7.88 -6.73 5.48
C SER A 46 -6.42 -6.34 5.28
N ASP A 47 -5.64 -6.32 6.35
CA ASP A 47 -4.21 -6.01 6.28
C ASP A 47 -3.45 -6.97 5.34
N LYS A 48 -3.78 -8.26 5.37
CA LYS A 48 -3.27 -9.24 4.39
C LYS A 48 -3.58 -8.84 2.95
N GLN A 49 -4.80 -8.41 2.65
CA GLN A 49 -5.17 -7.96 1.30
C GLN A 49 -4.39 -6.71 0.90
N LYS A 50 -4.25 -5.74 1.82
CA LYS A 50 -3.49 -4.52 1.57
C LYS A 50 -2.03 -4.80 1.24
N VAL A 51 -1.38 -5.62 2.07
CA VAL A 51 0.02 -6.00 1.87
C VAL A 51 0.20 -6.74 0.55
N LEU A 52 -0.53 -7.83 0.31
CA LEU A 52 -0.34 -8.66 -0.89
C LEU A 52 -0.64 -7.90 -2.19
N ILE A 53 -1.70 -7.07 -2.20
CA ILE A 53 -2.02 -6.26 -3.39
C ILE A 53 -0.96 -5.19 -3.62
N THR A 54 -0.40 -4.59 -2.55
CA THR A 54 0.68 -3.61 -2.68
C THR A 54 1.98 -4.28 -3.16
N CYS A 55 2.33 -5.47 -2.67
CA CYS A 55 3.46 -6.24 -3.19
C CYS A 55 3.30 -6.58 -4.69
N GLN A 56 2.08 -6.92 -5.14
CA GLN A 56 1.81 -7.13 -6.57
C GLN A 56 1.98 -5.88 -7.43
N LEU A 57 1.89 -4.68 -6.84
CA LEU A 57 2.22 -3.43 -7.52
C LEU A 57 3.73 -3.18 -7.56
N MET A 58 4.51 -3.86 -6.74
CA MET A 58 5.96 -3.69 -6.62
C MET A 58 6.76 -4.69 -7.47
N LYS A 59 6.14 -5.48 -8.35
CA LYS A 59 6.75 -6.65 -9.04
C LYS A 59 8.00 -6.41 -9.91
N ASP A 60 8.38 -5.16 -10.15
CA ASP A 60 9.45 -4.79 -11.09
C ASP A 60 10.66 -4.21 -10.35
N GLY A 61 11.85 -4.34 -10.93
CA GLY A 61 13.08 -3.72 -10.42
C GLY A 61 13.45 -4.11 -8.98
N PRO A 62 14.21 -3.25 -8.26
CA PRO A 62 14.55 -3.46 -6.85
C PRO A 62 13.33 -3.62 -5.93
N ALA A 63 12.19 -2.99 -6.24
CA ALA A 63 10.96 -3.17 -5.47
C ALA A 63 10.43 -4.59 -5.56
N GLY A 64 10.60 -5.24 -6.73
CA GLY A 64 10.17 -6.62 -6.95
C GLY A 64 10.89 -7.57 -6.02
N SER A 65 12.22 -7.53 -6.04
CA SER A 65 13.06 -8.36 -5.18
C SER A 65 12.78 -8.15 -3.70
N TRP A 66 12.55 -6.91 -3.26
CA TRP A 66 12.18 -6.63 -1.87
C TRP A 66 10.80 -7.18 -1.52
N SER A 67 9.81 -7.00 -2.40
CA SER A 67 8.44 -7.44 -2.16
C SER A 67 8.33 -8.98 -2.10
N ASP A 68 9.07 -9.68 -2.96
CA ASP A 68 9.15 -11.14 -2.94
C ASP A 68 9.79 -11.65 -1.64
N ALA A 69 10.89 -11.04 -1.21
CA ALA A 69 11.55 -11.37 0.04
C ALA A 69 10.65 -11.11 1.25
N TYR A 70 9.96 -9.96 1.28
CA TYR A 70 8.98 -9.63 2.33
C TYR A 70 7.87 -10.67 2.37
N CYS A 71 7.21 -10.92 1.23
CA CYS A 71 6.12 -11.89 1.15
C CYS A 71 6.57 -13.30 1.55
N MET A 72 7.74 -13.75 1.11
CA MET A 72 8.28 -15.05 1.50
C MET A 72 8.49 -15.14 3.01
N ARG A 73 9.08 -14.10 3.64
CA ARG A 73 9.29 -14.03 5.09
C ARG A 73 7.97 -14.09 5.86
N GLU A 74 6.96 -13.32 5.44
CA GLU A 74 5.64 -13.35 6.08
C GLU A 74 4.90 -14.67 5.83
N LEU A 75 5.09 -15.30 4.67
CA LEU A 75 4.50 -16.60 4.37
C LEU A 75 5.11 -17.74 5.20
N LEU A 76 6.37 -17.61 5.66
CA LEU A 76 7.01 -18.58 6.55
C LEU A 76 6.51 -18.51 7.99
N LYS A 77 5.84 -17.42 8.39
CA LYS A 77 5.14 -17.35 9.69
C LYS A 77 3.94 -18.31 9.69
N SER A 78 3.56 -18.79 10.87
CA SER A 78 2.42 -19.71 11.05
C SER A 78 1.14 -19.11 10.43
N GLU A 79 0.34 -19.95 9.76
CA GLU A 79 -0.91 -19.48 9.17
C GLU A 79 -1.93 -18.97 10.19
N HIS A 80 -1.81 -19.45 11.43
CA HIS A 80 -2.64 -19.05 12.56
C HIS A 80 -2.09 -17.82 13.30
N ASP A 81 -0.95 -17.28 12.87
CA ASP A 81 -0.40 -16.06 13.46
C ASP A 81 -1.23 -14.84 13.03
N PRO A 82 -1.94 -14.17 13.96
CA PRO A 82 -2.72 -12.98 13.63
C PRO A 82 -1.83 -11.81 13.17
N SER A 83 -0.52 -11.86 13.44
CA SER A 83 0.48 -10.87 13.03
C SER A 83 1.17 -11.21 11.70
N ARG A 84 0.75 -12.30 11.03
CA ARG A 84 1.35 -12.76 9.76
C ARG A 84 1.39 -11.67 8.68
N PHE A 85 0.38 -10.81 8.64
CA PHE A 85 0.38 -9.65 7.75
C PHE A 85 -0.18 -8.43 8.51
N SER A 86 0.72 -7.49 8.83
CA SER A 86 0.41 -6.22 9.49
C SER A 86 0.62 -5.09 8.50
N TRP A 87 -0.44 -4.32 8.20
CA TRP A 87 -0.32 -3.19 7.27
C TRP A 87 0.60 -2.11 7.83
N LYS A 88 0.57 -1.91 9.15
CA LYS A 88 1.41 -0.94 9.84
C LYS A 88 2.89 -1.28 9.67
N ASP A 89 3.28 -2.51 10.01
CA ASP A 89 4.69 -2.92 10.00
C ASP A 89 5.23 -2.96 8.57
N PHE A 90 4.41 -3.41 7.60
CA PHE A 90 4.72 -3.32 6.18
C PHE A 90 5.05 -1.89 5.75
N VAL A 91 4.21 -0.91 6.11
CA VAL A 91 4.41 0.49 5.74
C VAL A 91 5.67 1.08 6.40
N GLU A 92 5.97 0.71 7.65
CA GLU A 92 7.18 1.15 8.34
C GLU A 92 8.46 0.64 7.66
N GLU A 93 8.52 -0.65 7.33
CA GLU A 93 9.66 -1.22 6.59
C GLU A 93 9.76 -0.61 5.18
N LEU A 94 8.64 -0.48 4.48
CA LEU A 94 8.59 0.09 3.13
C LEU A 94 9.15 1.53 3.10
N LYS A 95 8.75 2.36 4.07
CA LYS A 95 9.27 3.73 4.21
C LYS A 95 10.73 3.77 4.65
N THR A 96 11.18 2.81 5.44
CA THR A 96 12.60 2.71 5.82
C THR A 96 13.48 2.45 4.59
N ILE A 97 12.99 1.63 3.64
CA ILE A 97 13.76 1.26 2.44
C ILE A 97 13.67 2.32 1.35
N TYR A 98 12.46 2.78 1.00
CA TYR A 98 12.20 3.64 -0.16
C TYR A 98 11.79 5.08 0.17
N GLY A 99 11.46 5.36 1.43
CA GLY A 99 11.14 6.70 1.87
C GLY A 99 12.30 7.68 1.65
N PRO A 100 12.00 8.97 1.58
CA PRO A 100 13.05 9.99 1.62
C PRO A 100 13.90 9.75 2.88
N LEU A 101 15.22 9.83 2.74
CA LEU A 101 16.13 9.78 3.89
C LEU A 101 15.63 10.79 4.92
N ASN A 102 15.43 10.36 6.16
CA ASN A 102 15.13 11.26 7.24
C ASN A 102 16.41 12.07 7.54
N ILE A 103 16.65 13.11 6.76
CA ILE A 103 17.78 14.05 6.90
C ILE A 103 17.66 14.91 8.18
N PHE A 104 16.63 14.70 8.99
CA PHE A 104 16.48 15.25 10.34
C PHE A 104 16.79 14.16 11.37
N GLY A 105 18.07 13.90 11.59
CA GLY A 105 18.52 12.91 12.57
C GLY A 105 20.01 12.91 12.89
N ASP A 106 20.86 13.38 11.97
CA ASP A 106 22.34 13.36 12.15
C ASP A 106 22.94 14.76 12.32
N ALA A 107 22.19 15.71 12.89
CA ALA A 107 22.77 16.92 13.46
C ALA A 107 22.95 16.73 14.97
N GLN A 108 23.82 15.80 15.37
CA GLN A 108 24.51 15.87 16.66
C GLN A 108 25.95 16.30 16.41
N ALA A 109 26.20 17.59 16.64
CA ALA A 109 27.51 18.17 16.89
C ALA A 109 27.39 19.08 18.12
#